data_AF-A0A3D1FAR2-F1
#
_entry.id   AF-A0A3D1FAR2-F1
#
_cell.length_a   1.000
_cell.length_b   1.000
_cell.length_c   1.000
_cell.angle_alpha   90.00
_cell.angle_beta   90.00
_cell.angle_gamma   90.00
#
_symmetry.space_group_name_H-M   'P 1'
#
loop_
_entity.id
_entity.type
_entity.pdbx_description
1 polymer ?
#
loop_
_entity_poly.entity_id
_entity_poly.type
_entity_poly.pdbx_seq_one_letter_code
_entity_poly.pdbx_strand_id
1 'polypeptide(L)'
;MVGDAAGQVKPTTGGGIYFGLLCADLAAKTIIDAFKAGDFSGKFLRRYEIKWKKRIEFDLTMGLYLRKLIADFSDEQIEKLIRFSAQEQTQRLIEKYGDFNHHGRLIKELIKRPLFWKSLYQMISTK
;
A
#
# COMPACT_ATOMS: atom_id res chain seq x y z
N MET A 1 -8.95 6.84 16.48
CA MET A 1 -8.07 5.64 16.47
C MET A 1 -6.88 5.89 15.56
N VAL A 2 -5.70 5.39 15.93
CA VAL A 2 -4.44 5.49 15.16
C VAL A 2 -3.68 4.16 15.21
N GLY A 3 -2.77 3.93 14.27
CA GLY A 3 -1.86 2.79 14.24
C GLY A 3 -2.59 1.45 14.08
N ASP A 4 -2.06 0.41 14.73
CA ASP A 4 -2.58 -0.96 14.69
C ASP A 4 -4.05 -1.03 15.11
N ALA A 5 -4.43 -0.25 16.12
CA ALA A 5 -5.82 -0.16 16.59
C ALA A 5 -6.78 0.43 15.54
N ALA A 6 -6.25 1.09 14.50
CA ALA A 6 -7.00 1.60 13.36
C ALA A 6 -6.78 0.77 12.08
N GLY A 7 -6.08 -0.36 12.15
CA GLY A 7 -5.73 -1.18 10.98
C GLY A 7 -4.72 -0.51 10.04
N GLN A 8 -3.94 0.46 10.53
CA GLN A 8 -2.98 1.23 9.73
C GLN A 8 -1.63 0.51 9.63
N VAL A 9 -1.66 -0.80 9.36
CA VAL A 9 -0.49 -1.68 9.24
C VAL A 9 -0.29 -2.01 7.77
N LYS A 10 0.96 -1.97 7.29
CA LYS A 10 1.28 -2.37 5.92
C LYS A 10 0.94 -3.86 5.72
N PRO A 11 -0.06 -4.22 4.89
CA PRO A 11 -0.57 -5.59 4.88
C PRO A 11 0.44 -6.62 4.38
N THR A 12 1.38 -6.20 3.53
CA THR A 12 2.38 -7.09 2.92
C THR A 12 3.47 -7.53 3.87
N THR A 13 3.84 -6.70 4.85
CA THR A 13 4.94 -7.01 5.79
C THR A 13 4.50 -7.10 7.24
N GLY A 14 3.27 -6.67 7.57
CA GLY A 14 2.85 -6.51 8.95
C GLY A 14 3.51 -5.32 9.66
N GLY A 15 4.25 -4.46 8.96
CA GLY A 15 4.93 -3.33 9.57
C GLY A 15 3.97 -2.16 9.82
N GLY A 16 3.88 -1.72 11.08
CA GLY A 16 3.00 -0.62 11.50
C GLY A 16 3.70 0.68 11.88
N ILE A 17 5.02 0.66 12.14
CA ILE A 17 5.74 1.82 12.71
C ILE A 17 5.60 3.08 11.84
N TYR A 18 5.94 3.01 10.55
CA TYR A 18 5.90 4.18 9.67
C TYR A 18 4.47 4.72 9.48
N PHE A 19 3.50 3.85 9.16
CA PHE A 19 2.11 4.26 8.97
C PHE A 19 1.46 4.74 10.28
N GLY A 20 1.79 4.11 11.40
CA GLY A 20 1.35 4.51 12.74
C GLY A 20 1.86 5.90 13.10
N LEU A 21 3.15 6.19 12.91
CA LEU A 21 3.74 7.51 13.18
C LEU A 21 3.17 8.59 12.25
N LEU A 22 3.03 8.28 10.96
CA LEU A 22 2.39 9.19 9.99
C LEU A 22 0.97 9.55 10.42
N CYS A 23 0.17 8.56 10.80
CA CYS A 23 -1.21 8.78 11.22
C CYS A 23 -1.30 9.46 12.59
N ALA A 24 -0.38 9.18 13.51
CA ALA A 24 -0.29 9.86 14.80
C ALA A 24 -0.04 11.37 14.61
N ASP A 25 0.88 11.75 13.72
CA ASP A 25 1.15 13.17 13.38
C ASP A 25 -0.10 13.85 12.79
N LEU A 26 -0.80 13.20 11.87
CA LEU A 26 -2.04 13.73 11.28
C LEU A 26 -3.17 13.86 12.31
N ALA A 27 -3.26 12.92 13.25
CA ALA A 27 -4.23 12.95 14.34
C ALA A 27 -3.92 14.11 15.29
N ALA A 28 -2.67 14.26 15.72
CA ALA A 28 -2.22 15.35 16.59
C ALA A 28 -2.53 16.72 15.98
N LYS A 29 -2.19 16.93 14.69
CA LYS A 29 -2.52 18.16 13.97
C LYS A 29 -4.02 18.44 13.94
N THR A 30 -4.84 17.42 13.70
CA THR A 30 -6.29 17.56 13.64
C THR A 30 -6.89 17.91 15.02
N ILE A 31 -6.35 17.35 16.10
CA ILE A 31 -6.75 17.67 17.46
C ILE A 31 -6.35 19.11 17.83
N ILE A 32 -5.14 19.55 17.48
CA ILE A 32 -4.70 20.94 17.70
C ILE A 32 -5.63 21.92 16.96
N ASP A 33 -5.99 21.61 15.72
CA ASP A 33 -6.94 22.42 14.94
C ASP A 33 -8.32 22.47 15.61
N ALA A 34 -8.78 21.36 16.22
CA ALA A 34 -10.05 21.27 16.93
C ALA A 34 -10.05 22.16 18.18
N PHE A 35 -8.96 22.18 18.96
CA PHE A 35 -8.80 23.08 20.10
C PHE A 35 -8.87 24.56 19.68
N LYS A 36 -8.19 24.93 18.59
CA LYS A 36 -8.22 26.31 18.07
C LYS A 36 -9.60 26.73 17.59
N ALA A 37 -10.38 25.80 17.04
CA ALA A 37 -11.72 26.06 16.53
C ALA A 37 -12.82 25.91 17.59
N GLY A 38 -12.54 25.30 18.74
CA GLY A 38 -13.55 24.92 19.72
C GLY A 38 -14.54 23.86 19.24
N ASP A 39 -14.20 23.09 18.20
CA ASP A 39 -15.09 22.12 17.54
C ASP A 39 -14.48 20.71 17.54
N PHE A 40 -15.03 19.85 18.41
CA PHE A 40 -14.66 18.43 18.52
C PHE A 40 -15.72 17.51 17.92
N SER A 41 -16.63 18.04 17.11
CA SER A 41 -17.65 17.25 16.45
C SER A 41 -17.02 16.19 15.55
N GLY A 42 -17.75 15.08 15.33
CA GLY A 42 -17.34 14.05 14.37
C GLY A 42 -17.11 14.63 12.97
N LYS A 43 -17.86 15.68 12.58
CA LYS A 43 -17.68 16.39 11.31
C LYS A 43 -16.29 17.06 11.24
N PHE A 44 -15.84 17.68 12.31
CA PHE A 44 -14.51 18.29 12.37
C PHE A 44 -13.42 17.22 12.39
N LEU A 45 -13.55 16.21 13.25
CA LEU A 45 -12.55 15.16 13.43
C LEU A 45 -12.41 14.25 12.20
N ARG A 46 -13.43 14.15 11.34
CA ARG A 46 -13.35 13.46 10.04
C ARG A 46 -12.24 13.99 9.13
N ARG A 47 -11.76 15.21 9.36
CA ARG A 47 -10.58 15.77 8.66
C ARG A 47 -9.34 14.89 8.82
N TYR A 48 -9.15 14.26 9.98
CA TYR A 48 -8.08 13.27 10.18
C TYR A 48 -8.25 12.10 9.22
N GLU A 49 -9.46 11.55 9.12
CA GLU A 49 -9.76 10.42 8.24
C GLU A 49 -9.41 10.73 6.78
N ILE A 50 -9.87 11.88 6.30
CA ILE A 50 -9.60 12.35 4.94
C ILE A 50 -8.08 12.51 4.70
N LYS A 51 -7.36 13.08 5.67
CA LYS A 51 -5.91 13.31 5.57
C LYS A 51 -5.14 12.00 5.48
N TRP A 52 -5.39 11.02 6.37
CA TRP A 52 -4.63 9.78 6.34
C TRP A 52 -5.01 8.93 5.13
N LYS A 53 -6.29 8.88 4.74
CA LYS A 53 -6.73 8.14 3.55
C LYS A 53 -6.01 8.62 2.29
N LYS A 54 -5.94 9.94 2.11
CA LYS A 54 -5.19 10.55 1.00
C LYS A 54 -3.70 10.14 0.97
N ARG A 55 -3.11 9.79 2.12
CA ARG A 55 -1.68 9.43 2.20
C ARG A 55 -1.41 7.94 2.02
N ILE A 56 -2.25 7.06 2.56
CA ILE A 56 -1.91 5.62 2.64
C ILE A 56 -3.06 4.67 2.27
N GLU A 57 -4.29 5.14 2.01
CA GLU A 57 -5.42 4.24 1.70
C GLU A 57 -5.11 3.37 0.48
N PHE A 58 -4.55 3.97 -0.57
CA PHE A 58 -4.17 3.23 -1.77
C PHE A 58 -3.19 2.09 -1.45
N ASP A 59 -2.14 2.35 -0.67
CA ASP A 59 -1.11 1.36 -0.34
C ASP A 59 -1.66 0.26 0.57
N LEU A 60 -2.53 0.60 1.53
CA LEU A 60 -3.22 -0.37 2.38
C LEU A 60 -4.14 -1.27 1.54
N THR A 61 -4.97 -0.68 0.68
CA THR A 61 -5.91 -1.43 -0.16
C THR A 61 -5.16 -2.35 -1.14
N MET A 62 -4.19 -1.82 -1.88
CA MET A 62 -3.41 -2.61 -2.83
C MET A 62 -2.58 -3.70 -2.15
N GLY A 63 -1.96 -3.38 -1.02
CA GLY A 63 -1.22 -4.35 -0.23
C GLY A 63 -2.09 -5.50 0.27
N LEU A 64 -3.34 -5.22 0.65
CA LEU A 64 -4.30 -6.25 1.08
C LEU A 64 -4.71 -7.15 -0.10
N TYR A 65 -5.00 -6.58 -1.27
CA TYR A 65 -5.29 -7.37 -2.47
C TYR A 65 -4.10 -8.26 -2.87
N LEU A 66 -2.88 -7.70 -2.86
CA LEU A 66 -1.67 -8.44 -3.19
C LEU A 66 -1.43 -9.59 -2.21
N ARG A 67 -1.61 -9.35 -0.90
CA ARG A 67 -1.50 -10.39 0.13
C ARG A 67 -2.49 -11.52 -0.13
N LYS A 68 -3.75 -11.20 -0.42
CA LYS A 68 -4.78 -12.21 -0.71
C LYS A 68 -4.47 -13.00 -1.98
N LEU A 69 -3.98 -12.33 -3.03
CA LEU A 69 -3.61 -12.98 -4.29
C LEU A 69 -2.47 -13.98 -4.09
N ILE A 70 -1.40 -13.56 -3.42
CA ILE A 70 -0.19 -14.38 -3.24
C ILE A 70 -0.40 -15.48 -2.17
N ALA A 71 -1.35 -15.31 -1.25
CA ALA A 71 -1.63 -16.31 -0.21
C ALA A 71 -1.99 -17.70 -0.78
N ASP A 72 -2.52 -17.75 -1.99
CA ASP A 72 -2.94 -18.99 -2.65
C ASP A 72 -1.93 -19.46 -3.72
N PHE A 73 -0.75 -18.85 -3.82
CA PHE A 73 0.26 -19.23 -4.81
C PHE A 73 1.05 -20.48 -4.39
N SER A 74 1.32 -21.37 -5.35
CA SER A 74 2.28 -22.48 -5.20
C SER A 74 3.72 -21.99 -5.30
N ASP A 75 4.67 -22.85 -4.89
CA ASP A 75 6.11 -22.57 -5.00
C ASP A 75 6.52 -22.27 -6.45
N GLU A 76 5.95 -22.96 -7.45
CA GLU A 76 6.22 -22.69 -8.86
C GLU A 76 5.70 -21.32 -9.30
N GLN A 77 4.55 -20.88 -8.77
CA GLN A 77 4.01 -19.55 -9.05
C GLN A 77 4.87 -18.46 -8.39
N ILE A 78 5.35 -18.69 -7.17
CA ILE A 78 6.29 -17.80 -6.47
C ILE A 78 7.61 -17.70 -7.25
N GLU A 79 8.17 -18.83 -7.69
CA GLU A 79 9.40 -18.87 -8.50
C GLU A 79 9.24 -18.10 -9.82
N LYS A 80 8.09 -18.24 -10.51
CA LYS A 80 7.79 -17.44 -11.71
C LYS A 80 7.73 -15.94 -11.40
N LEU A 81 7.16 -15.54 -10.26
CA LEU A 81 7.12 -14.14 -9.84
C LEU A 81 8.53 -13.59 -9.57
N ILE A 82 9.39 -14.36 -8.90
CA ILE A 82 10.80 -14.00 -8.66
C ILE A 82 11.55 -13.85 -10.00
N ARG A 83 11.37 -14.80 -10.93
CA ARG A 83 11.99 -14.68 -12.27
C ARG A 83 11.50 -13.47 -13.04
N PHE A 84 10.22 -13.15 -12.95
CA PHE A 84 9.65 -11.94 -13.55
C PHE A 84 10.27 -10.66 -12.96
N SER A 85 10.44 -10.60 -11.64
CA SER A 85 11.06 -9.45 -10.98
C SER A 85 12.55 -9.31 -11.31
N ALA A 86 13.26 -10.41 -11.55
CA ALA A 86 14.66 -10.44 -11.96
C ALA A 86 14.92 -10.00 -13.41
N GLN A 87 13.89 -9.84 -14.25
CA GLN A 87 14.07 -9.35 -15.62
C GLN A 87 14.59 -7.91 -15.63
N GLU A 88 15.56 -7.60 -16.50
CA GLU A 88 16.20 -6.27 -16.59
C GLU A 88 15.19 -5.13 -16.77
N GLN A 89 14.14 -5.34 -17.57
CA GLN A 89 13.06 -4.36 -17.75
C GLN A 89 12.26 -4.10 -16.47
N THR A 90 12.06 -5.13 -15.64
CA THR A 90 11.31 -5.04 -14.38
C THR A 90 12.18 -4.41 -13.31
N GLN A 91 13.46 -4.81 -13.23
CA GLN A 91 14.46 -4.19 -12.36
C GLN A 91 14.58 -2.69 -12.61
N ARG A 92 14.68 -2.25 -13.88
CA ARG A 92 14.70 -0.82 -14.22
C ARG A 92 13.47 -0.06 -13.74
N LEU A 93 12.29 -0.68 -13.72
CA LEU A 93 11.08 -0.07 -13.18
C LEU A 93 11.12 -0.02 -11.65
N ILE A 94 11.59 -1.07 -11.00
CA ILE A 94 11.76 -1.14 -9.54
C ILE A 94 12.78 -0.09 -9.08
N GLU A 95 13.92 0.03 -9.74
CA GLU A 95 14.94 1.05 -9.43
C GLU A 95 14.39 2.47 -9.60
N LYS A 96 13.61 2.71 -10.66
CA LYS A 96 13.10 4.05 -11.00
C LYS A 96 11.90 4.47 -10.16
N TYR A 97 11.02 3.54 -9.79
CA TYR A 97 9.71 3.83 -9.20
C TYR A 97 9.45 3.12 -7.88
N GLY A 98 10.37 2.28 -7.42
CA GLY A 98 10.29 1.59 -6.15
C GLY A 98 10.34 2.56 -4.99
N ASP A 99 9.33 2.48 -4.14
CA ASP A 99 9.26 3.19 -2.87
C ASP A 99 8.81 2.17 -1.83
N PHE A 100 9.62 2.02 -0.78
CA PHE A 100 9.39 1.01 0.24
C PHE A 100 8.05 1.19 0.96
N ASN A 101 7.60 2.43 1.14
CA ASN A 101 6.36 2.74 1.84
C ASN A 101 5.18 2.96 0.88
N HIS A 102 5.44 3.42 -0.35
CA HIS A 102 4.40 3.80 -1.32
C HIS A 102 4.55 3.08 -2.67
N HIS A 103 3.94 1.90 -2.80
CA HIS A 103 4.11 1.02 -3.97
C HIS A 103 3.31 1.47 -5.18
N GLY A 104 2.37 2.41 -5.02
CA GLY A 104 1.40 2.74 -6.08
C GLY A 104 1.99 3.25 -7.38
N ARG A 105 3.12 3.97 -7.33
CA ARG A 105 3.78 4.43 -8.55
C ARG A 105 4.36 3.27 -9.35
N LEU A 106 5.07 2.36 -8.69
CA LEU A 106 5.61 1.15 -9.33
C LEU A 106 4.50 0.29 -9.93
N ILE A 107 3.43 0.03 -9.16
CA ILE A 107 2.28 -0.77 -9.61
C ILE A 107 1.65 -0.15 -10.87
N LYS A 108 1.43 1.18 -10.86
CA LYS A 108 0.87 1.90 -12.00
C LYS A 108 1.74 1.79 -13.25
N GLU A 109 3.06 1.82 -13.10
CA GLU A 109 3.99 1.68 -14.24
C GLU A 109 4.10 0.24 -14.74
N LEU A 110 4.01 -0.76 -13.86
CA LEU A 110 3.97 -2.17 -14.23
C LEU A 110 2.72 -2.51 -15.04
N ILE A 111 1.54 -2.06 -14.58
CA ILE A 111 0.25 -2.30 -15.25
C ILE A 111 0.20 -1.72 -16.68
N LYS A 112 0.97 -0.67 -16.98
CA LYS A 112 1.07 -0.10 -18.33
C LYS A 112 1.86 -0.97 -19.31
N ARG A 113 2.48 -2.06 -18.87
CA ARG A 113 3.35 -2.91 -19.71
C ARG A 113 2.61 -4.18 -20.13
N PRO A 114 2.52 -4.51 -21.44
CA PRO A 114 1.90 -5.75 -21.90
C PRO A 114 2.52 -7.02 -21.31
N LEU A 115 3.83 -6.99 -21.07
CA LEU A 115 4.57 -8.12 -20.48
C LEU A 115 4.14 -8.43 -19.04
N PHE A 116 3.74 -7.41 -18.27
CA PHE A 116 3.19 -7.62 -16.93
C PHE A 116 1.91 -8.45 -16.97
N TRP A 117 0.98 -8.13 -17.87
CA TRP A 117 -0.27 -8.87 -18.02
C TRP A 117 -0.07 -10.29 -18.53
N LYS A 118 0.86 -10.49 -19.47
CA LYS A 118 1.23 -11.83 -19.94
C LYS A 118 1.77 -12.68 -18.78
N SER A 119 2.68 -12.14 -17.97
CA SER A 119 3.24 -12.83 -16.81
C SER A 119 2.19 -13.09 -15.74
N LEU A 120 1.32 -12.11 -15.45
CA LEU A 120 0.23 -12.26 -14.49
C LEU A 120 -0.77 -13.35 -14.90
N TYR A 121 -1.15 -13.37 -16.19
CA TYR A 121 -2.01 -14.41 -16.74
C TYR A 121 -1.36 -15.80 -16.62
N GLN A 122 -0.09 -15.94 -17.01
CA GLN A 122 0.64 -17.20 -16.88
C GLN A 122 0.70 -17.68 -15.42
N MET A 123 0.88 -16.77 -14.46
CA MET A 123 0.89 -17.12 -13.04
C MET A 123 -0.48 -17.62 -12.57
N ILE A 124 -1.57 -16.91 -12.88
CA ILE A 124 -2.91 -17.23 -12.37
C ILE A 124 -3.56 -18.42 -13.11
N SER A 125 -3.22 -18.63 -14.39
CA SER A 125 -3.77 -19.71 -15.22
C SER A 125 -3.03 -21.04 -15.09
N THR A 126 -1.88 -21.09 -14.41
CA THR A 126 -1.27 -22.37 -14.04
C THR A 126 -1.96 -22.88 -12.78
N LYS A 127 -2.98 -23.73 -12.94
CA LYS A 127 -3.52 -24.60 -11.90
C LYS A 127 -3.25 -26.04 -12.29
#